data_AF-A0A8S3X2R4-F1
#
_entry.id   AF-A0A8S3X2R4-F1
#
_cell.length_a   1.000
_cell.length_b   1.000
_cell.length_c   1.000
_cell.angle_alpha   90.00
_cell.angle_beta   90.00
_cell.angle_gamma   90.00
#
_symmetry.space_group_name_H-M   'P 1'
#
loop_
_entity.id
_entity.type
_entity.pdbx_description
1 polymer ?
#
loop_
_entity_poly.entity_id
_entity_poly.type
_entity_poly.pdbx_seq_one_letter_code
_entity_poly.pdbx_strand_id
1 'polypeptide(L)'
;MVKPKTPRSRVPNFTSDEKALLAALIKSKPIVESKATDGKLVDKKKTAWESITQEFNCQAYVYKRDTINLKRAWDNMKAFTRKARAAELGSLFKTGGGPVKPTLPPHQGAIISMVEEAAPVIMCEVKNSFDSDGCLLSSLEEEEVKSSDCKIVGYSINQTTGSRTRITDK
;
A
#
# COMPACT_ATOMS: atom_id res chain seq x y z
N MET A 1 -14.11 -51.20 4.38
CA MET A 1 -15.16 -50.24 3.95
C MET A 1 -14.53 -48.87 3.76
N VAL A 2 -14.26 -48.46 2.52
CA VAL A 2 -13.62 -47.16 2.20
C VAL A 2 -14.72 -46.11 2.08
N LYS A 3 -14.65 -45.03 2.87
CA LYS A 3 -15.63 -43.94 2.79
C LYS A 3 -15.52 -43.24 1.42
N PRO A 4 -16.63 -42.99 0.71
CA PRO A 4 -16.59 -42.28 -0.58
C PRO A 4 -16.05 -40.85 -0.38
N LYS A 5 -15.08 -40.45 -1.20
CA LYS A 5 -14.57 -39.07 -1.22
C LYS A 5 -15.62 -38.16 -1.83
N THR A 6 -16.24 -37.31 -1.02
CA THR A 6 -17.13 -36.25 -1.52
C THR A 6 -16.34 -35.24 -2.35
N PRO A 7 -16.84 -34.82 -3.53
CA PRO A 7 -16.18 -33.81 -4.34
C PRO A 7 -16.16 -32.49 -3.56
N ARG A 8 -14.96 -31.94 -3.37
CA ARG A 8 -14.78 -30.67 -2.67
C ARG A 8 -15.30 -29.55 -3.58
N SER A 9 -16.43 -28.96 -3.20
CA SER A 9 -16.95 -27.78 -3.90
C SER A 9 -15.90 -26.66 -3.86
N ARG A 10 -15.62 -26.06 -5.02
CA ARG A 10 -14.65 -24.95 -5.11
C ARG A 10 -15.32 -23.70 -4.57
N VAL A 11 -14.67 -23.05 -3.61
CA VAL A 11 -15.10 -21.73 -3.15
C VAL A 11 -14.94 -20.73 -4.30
N PRO A 12 -15.86 -19.77 -4.49
CA PRO A 12 -15.73 -18.74 -5.51
C PRO A 12 -14.39 -18.00 -5.45
N ASN A 13 -13.98 -17.43 -6.58
CA ASN A 13 -12.82 -16.54 -6.64
C ASN A 13 -13.12 -15.21 -5.92
N PHE A 14 -12.08 -14.50 -5.51
CA PHE A 14 -12.23 -13.17 -4.91
C PHE A 14 -12.67 -12.16 -5.97
N THR A 15 -13.75 -11.43 -5.70
CA THR A 15 -14.22 -10.33 -6.53
C THR A 15 -13.31 -9.10 -6.40
N SER A 16 -13.50 -8.09 -7.24
CA SER A 16 -12.76 -6.83 -7.13
C SER A 16 -13.06 -6.13 -5.80
N ASP A 17 -14.33 -6.11 -5.40
CA ASP A 17 -14.78 -5.44 -4.17
C ASP A 17 -14.26 -6.15 -2.93
N GLU A 18 -14.25 -7.49 -2.92
CA GLU A 18 -13.64 -8.28 -1.84
C GLU A 18 -12.14 -7.98 -1.70
N LYS A 19 -11.41 -7.79 -2.80
CA LYS A 19 -9.99 -7.43 -2.77
C LYS A 19 -9.78 -6.00 -2.26
N ALA A 20 -10.59 -5.04 -2.70
CA ALA A 20 -10.54 -3.66 -2.24
C ALA A 20 -10.82 -3.56 -0.73
N LEU A 21 -11.84 -4.28 -0.26
CA LEU A 21 -12.15 -4.41 1.16
C LEU A 21 -10.97 -5.00 1.94
N LEU A 22 -10.38 -6.10 1.47
CA LEU A 22 -9.23 -6.71 2.13
C LEU A 22 -8.05 -5.73 2.24
N ALA A 23 -7.75 -4.98 1.18
CA ALA A 23 -6.69 -3.98 1.19
C ALA A 23 -6.97 -2.87 2.22
N ALA A 24 -8.21 -2.37 2.28
CA ALA A 24 -8.62 -1.35 3.24
C ALA A 24 -8.48 -1.85 4.70
N LEU A 25 -8.89 -3.08 4.99
CA LEU A 25 -8.76 -3.68 6.32
C LEU A 25 -7.28 -3.85 6.72
N ILE A 26 -6.42 -4.25 5.79
CA ILE A 26 -4.98 -4.40 6.05
C ILE A 26 -4.33 -3.04 6.28
N LYS A 27 -4.72 -2.01 5.51
CA LYS A 27 -4.25 -0.62 5.71
C LYS A 27 -4.55 -0.12 7.13
N SER A 28 -5.69 -0.49 7.70
CA SER A 28 -6.04 -0.14 9.09
C SER A 28 -5.21 -0.87 10.15
N LYS A 29 -4.51 -1.96 9.79
CA LYS A 29 -3.74 -2.82 10.71
C LYS A 29 -2.30 -2.99 10.23
N PRO A 30 -1.45 -1.93 10.30
CA PRO A 30 -0.08 -1.95 9.76
C PRO A 30 0.83 -3.01 10.40
N ILE A 31 0.49 -3.49 11.60
CA ILE A 31 1.22 -4.57 12.29
C ILE A 31 1.34 -5.85 11.47
N VAL A 32 0.37 -6.10 10.58
CA VAL A 32 0.34 -7.25 9.67
C VAL A 32 1.52 -7.25 8.71
N GLU A 33 1.94 -6.07 8.24
CA GLU A 33 3.03 -5.89 7.27
C GLU A 33 4.38 -5.60 7.93
N SER A 34 4.44 -5.61 9.26
CA SER A 34 5.71 -5.43 9.98
C SER A 34 6.70 -6.55 9.63
N LYS A 35 7.96 -6.22 9.35
CA LYS A 35 9.03 -7.19 9.11
C LYS A 35 9.64 -7.79 10.38
N ALA A 36 9.27 -7.30 11.56
CA ALA A 36 9.87 -7.77 12.81
C ALA A 36 9.40 -9.20 13.17
N THR A 37 10.32 -9.94 13.80
CA THR A 37 10.20 -11.39 14.07
C THR A 37 10.15 -11.72 15.58
N ASP A 38 9.89 -10.72 16.43
CA ASP A 38 9.73 -10.93 17.87
C ASP A 38 8.53 -11.85 18.16
N GLY A 39 8.68 -12.81 19.09
CA GLY A 39 7.61 -13.74 19.46
C GLY A 39 6.31 -13.03 19.88
N LYS A 40 6.39 -11.95 20.65
CA LYS A 40 5.21 -11.14 21.04
C LYS A 40 4.55 -10.49 19.83
N LEU A 41 5.35 -10.17 18.80
CA LEU A 41 4.84 -9.58 17.57
C LEU A 41 4.18 -10.62 16.66
N VAL A 42 4.66 -11.87 16.67
CA VAL A 42 4.00 -12.98 15.97
C VAL A 42 2.58 -13.18 16.49
N ASP A 43 2.40 -13.16 17.81
CA ASP A 43 1.07 -13.27 18.43
C ASP A 43 0.18 -12.07 18.07
N LYS A 44 0.71 -10.85 18.15
CA LYS A 44 -0.04 -9.65 17.74
C LYS A 44 -0.45 -9.68 16.26
N LYS A 45 0.42 -10.17 15.37
CA LYS A 45 0.11 -10.38 13.95
C LYS A 45 -1.01 -11.40 13.79
N LYS A 46 -0.96 -12.50 14.54
CA LYS A 46 -2.01 -13.52 14.53
C LYS A 46 -3.36 -12.91 14.93
N THR A 47 -3.42 -12.19 16.05
CA THR A 47 -4.63 -11.51 16.51
C THR A 47 -5.13 -10.46 15.50
N ALA A 48 -4.22 -9.69 14.88
CA ALA A 48 -4.61 -8.72 13.85
C ALA A 48 -5.25 -9.40 12.63
N TRP A 49 -4.71 -10.54 12.19
CA TRP A 49 -5.26 -11.33 11.11
C TRP A 49 -6.62 -11.96 11.45
N GLU A 50 -6.80 -12.42 12.69
CA GLU A 50 -8.09 -12.92 13.19
C GLU A 50 -9.14 -11.82 13.18
N SER A 51 -8.79 -10.62 13.66
CA SER A 51 -9.66 -9.44 13.62
C SER A 51 -10.00 -9.00 12.20
N ILE A 52 -9.05 -9.00 11.25
CA ILE A 52 -9.34 -8.78 9.81
C ILE A 52 -10.32 -9.84 9.29
N THR A 53 -10.13 -11.10 9.67
CA THR A 53 -10.99 -12.19 9.20
C THR A 53 -12.42 -11.99 9.71
N GLN A 54 -12.58 -11.60 10.97
CA GLN A 54 -13.87 -11.29 11.55
C GLN A 54 -14.53 -10.10 10.83
N GLU A 55 -13.84 -8.98 10.71
CA GLU A 55 -14.35 -7.77 10.04
C GLU A 55 -14.72 -8.03 8.59
N PHE A 56 -13.89 -8.79 7.85
CA PHE A 56 -14.16 -9.20 6.48
C PHE A 56 -15.44 -10.04 6.42
N ASN A 57 -15.56 -11.06 7.26
CA ASN A 57 -16.73 -11.96 7.26
C ASN A 57 -18.02 -11.32 7.80
N CYS A 58 -17.93 -10.17 8.48
CA CYS A 58 -19.06 -9.38 8.91
C CYS A 58 -19.64 -8.48 7.80
N GLN A 59 -18.92 -8.28 6.70
CA GLN A 59 -19.42 -7.45 5.60
C GLN A 59 -20.55 -8.15 4.84
N ALA A 60 -21.49 -7.35 4.34
CA ALA A 60 -22.52 -7.86 3.44
C ALA A 60 -21.91 -8.24 2.09
N TYR A 61 -22.51 -9.21 1.40
CA TYR A 61 -22.14 -9.64 0.04
C TYR A 61 -20.73 -10.25 -0.13
N VAL A 62 -20.09 -10.67 0.96
CA VAL A 62 -18.82 -11.40 0.92
C VAL A 62 -19.03 -12.90 1.18
N TYR A 63 -18.22 -13.74 0.54
CA TYR A 63 -18.14 -15.14 0.93
C TYR A 63 -17.28 -15.28 2.18
N LYS A 64 -17.77 -16.02 3.19
CA LYS A 64 -16.99 -16.28 4.41
C LYS A 64 -15.69 -17.00 4.07
N ARG A 65 -14.56 -16.45 4.54
CA ARG A 65 -13.22 -16.99 4.32
C ARG A 65 -12.51 -17.24 5.62
N ASP A 66 -11.61 -18.23 5.59
CA ASP A 66 -10.65 -18.45 6.66
C ASP A 66 -9.49 -17.47 6.54
N THR A 67 -8.83 -17.21 7.66
CA THR A 67 -7.64 -16.36 7.73
C THR A 67 -6.55 -16.77 6.74
N ILE A 68 -6.40 -18.08 6.50
CA ILE A 68 -5.41 -18.62 5.56
C ILE A 68 -5.73 -18.18 4.12
N ASN A 69 -7.01 -18.19 3.74
CA ASN A 69 -7.43 -17.74 2.42
C ASN A 69 -7.21 -16.24 2.22
N LEU A 70 -7.47 -15.42 3.25
CA LEU A 70 -7.25 -13.98 3.20
C LEU A 70 -5.75 -13.65 3.10
N LYS A 71 -4.90 -14.31 3.90
CA LYS A 71 -3.44 -14.20 3.78
C LYS A 71 -2.94 -14.52 2.38
N ARG A 72 -3.39 -15.65 1.82
CA ARG A 72 -3.02 -16.05 0.47
C ARG A 72 -3.52 -15.08 -0.60
N ALA A 73 -4.75 -14.57 -0.45
CA ALA A 73 -5.31 -13.57 -1.35
C ALA A 73 -4.47 -12.30 -1.33
N TRP A 74 -4.07 -11.86 -0.15
CA TRP A 74 -3.19 -10.72 0.04
C TRP A 74 -1.82 -10.93 -0.60
N ASP A 75 -1.18 -12.08 -0.38
CA ASP A 75 0.11 -12.39 -1.01
C ASP A 75 0.03 -12.40 -2.54
N ASN A 76 -1.08 -12.91 -3.09
CA ASN A 76 -1.35 -12.86 -4.54
C ASN A 76 -1.52 -11.42 -5.04
N MET A 77 -2.20 -10.55 -4.28
CA MET A 77 -2.36 -9.13 -4.62
C MET A 77 -1.01 -8.40 -4.61
N LYS A 78 -0.16 -8.67 -3.62
CA LYS A 78 1.21 -8.15 -3.56
C LYS A 78 2.05 -8.62 -4.74
N ALA A 79 1.98 -9.91 -5.08
CA ALA A 79 2.70 -10.47 -6.22
C ALA A 79 2.23 -9.90 -7.56
N PHE A 80 0.92 -9.73 -7.73
CA PHE A 80 0.33 -9.09 -8.89
C PHE A 80 0.84 -7.64 -9.04
N THR A 81 0.85 -6.88 -7.94
CA THR A 81 1.31 -5.49 -7.90
C THR A 81 2.78 -5.37 -8.31
N ARG A 82 3.67 -6.20 -7.74
CA ARG A 82 5.09 -6.26 -8.15
C ARG A 82 5.24 -6.58 -9.64
N LYS A 83 4.47 -7.54 -10.15
CA LYS A 83 4.52 -7.93 -11.57
C LYS A 83 4.05 -6.79 -12.49
N ALA A 84 3.01 -6.07 -12.09
CA ALA A 84 2.51 -4.91 -12.84
C ALA A 84 3.58 -3.82 -12.93
N ARG A 85 4.23 -3.48 -11.81
CA ARG A 85 5.32 -2.51 -11.77
C ARG A 85 6.53 -2.94 -12.56
N ALA A 86 7.03 -4.16 -12.37
CA ALA A 86 8.14 -4.67 -13.18
C ALA A 86 7.83 -4.68 -14.69
N ALA A 87 6.57 -4.92 -15.07
CA ALA A 87 6.15 -4.86 -16.47
C ALA A 87 6.08 -3.43 -17.02
N GLU A 88 5.67 -2.46 -16.20
CA GLU A 88 5.67 -1.02 -16.50
C GLU A 88 7.11 -0.54 -16.70
N LEU A 89 7.98 -0.75 -15.70
CA LEU A 89 9.39 -0.39 -15.75
C LEU A 89 10.11 -1.05 -16.93
N GLY A 90 9.96 -2.36 -17.07
CA GLY A 90 10.54 -3.10 -18.19
C GLY A 90 9.96 -2.73 -19.56
N SER A 91 8.86 -1.98 -19.64
CA SER A 91 8.37 -1.40 -20.91
C SER A 91 9.05 -0.08 -21.24
N LEU A 92 9.42 0.72 -20.23
CA LEU A 92 10.16 1.97 -20.42
C LEU A 92 11.56 1.72 -21.01
N PHE A 93 12.22 0.64 -20.60
CA PHE A 93 13.55 0.28 -21.10
C PHE A 93 13.55 -0.43 -22.46
N LYS A 94 12.38 -0.68 -23.06
CA LYS A 94 12.28 -1.33 -24.38
C LYS A 94 12.26 -0.29 -25.49
N THR A 95 13.37 -0.12 -26.18
CA THR A 95 13.51 0.76 -27.35
C THR A 95 13.16 0.08 -28.69
N GLY A 96 12.76 -1.19 -28.66
CA GLY A 96 12.53 -1.98 -29.88
C GLY A 96 11.10 -1.92 -30.42
N GLY A 97 10.61 -0.75 -30.85
CA GLY A 97 9.50 -0.51 -31.79
C GLY A 97 8.17 -1.32 -31.70
N GLY A 98 7.98 -2.11 -30.64
CA GLY A 98 6.88 -3.04 -30.51
C GLY A 98 5.60 -2.34 -30.05
N PRO A 99 4.43 -2.96 -30.29
CA PRO A 99 3.17 -2.39 -29.85
C PRO A 99 3.17 -2.19 -28.33
N VAL A 100 2.72 -1.00 -27.91
CA VAL A 100 2.52 -0.65 -26.49
C VAL A 100 1.64 -1.73 -25.86
N LYS A 101 2.07 -2.28 -24.71
CA LYS A 101 1.27 -3.28 -24.00
C LYS A 101 -0.08 -2.66 -23.60
N PRO A 102 -1.20 -3.40 -23.71
CA PRO A 102 -2.50 -2.90 -23.27
C PRO A 102 -2.44 -2.46 -21.80
N THR A 103 -2.89 -1.23 -21.54
CA THR A 103 -3.07 -0.69 -20.19
C THR A 103 -3.93 -1.64 -19.35
N LEU A 104 -3.52 -1.87 -18.10
CA LEU A 104 -4.25 -2.77 -17.20
C LEU A 104 -5.71 -2.30 -17.05
N PRO A 105 -6.69 -3.23 -16.94
CA PRO A 105 -8.08 -2.88 -16.69
C PRO A 105 -8.22 -1.96 -15.46
N PRO A 106 -9.16 -0.99 -15.45
CA PRO A 106 -9.28 0.00 -14.36
C PRO A 106 -9.38 -0.61 -12.96
N HIS A 107 -10.13 -1.71 -12.81
CA HIS A 107 -10.29 -2.41 -11.54
C HIS A 107 -8.97 -3.00 -11.00
N GLN A 108 -8.03 -3.37 -11.87
CA GLN A 108 -6.71 -3.86 -11.48
C GLN A 108 -5.80 -2.72 -11.04
N GLY A 109 -5.88 -1.56 -11.71
CA GLY A 109 -5.16 -0.34 -11.32
C GLY A 109 -5.55 0.16 -9.93
N ALA A 110 -6.85 0.15 -9.61
CA ALA A 110 -7.33 0.52 -8.27
C ALA A 110 -6.77 -0.41 -7.19
N ILE A 111 -6.74 -1.72 -7.43
CA ILE A 111 -6.16 -2.69 -6.50
C ILE A 111 -4.66 -2.44 -6.29
N ILE A 112 -3.92 -2.13 -7.36
CA ILE A 112 -2.48 -1.80 -7.29
C ILE A 112 -2.26 -0.60 -6.37
N SER A 113 -2.99 0.50 -6.59
CA SER A 113 -2.89 1.70 -5.76
C SER A 113 -3.19 1.41 -4.28
N MET A 114 -4.26 0.66 -3.99
CA MET A 114 -4.59 0.29 -2.60
C MET A 114 -3.53 -0.59 -1.95
N VAL A 115 -2.91 -1.52 -2.71
CA VAL A 115 -1.83 -2.38 -2.20
C VAL A 115 -0.56 -1.59 -1.93
N GLU A 116 -0.21 -0.65 -2.80
CA GLU A 116 0.95 0.23 -2.63
C GLU A 116 0.82 1.09 -1.38
N GLU A 117 -0.37 1.63 -1.12
CA GLU A 117 -0.64 2.39 0.11
C GLU A 117 -0.61 1.52 1.37
N ALA A 118 -1.15 0.30 1.30
CA ALA A 118 -1.24 -0.58 2.46
C ALA A 118 0.10 -1.29 2.78
N ALA A 119 0.99 -1.44 1.80
CA ALA A 119 2.28 -2.11 1.97
C ALA A 119 3.39 -1.47 1.11
N PRO A 120 3.84 -0.26 1.48
CA PRO A 120 4.83 0.51 0.71
C PRO A 120 6.19 -0.21 0.60
N VAL A 121 6.52 -1.05 1.58
CA VAL A 121 7.82 -1.73 1.67
C VAL A 121 8.01 -2.82 0.60
N ILE A 122 6.95 -3.22 -0.10
CA ILE A 122 7.04 -4.18 -1.20
C ILE A 122 7.73 -3.59 -2.43
N MET A 123 7.77 -2.26 -2.52
CA MET A 123 8.18 -1.48 -3.69
C MET A 123 9.60 -0.91 -3.59
N CYS A 124 10.38 -1.27 -2.56
CA CYS A 124 11.77 -0.81 -2.47
C CYS A 124 12.62 -1.49 -3.56
N GLU A 125 12.81 -0.79 -4.67
CA GLU A 125 13.83 -1.14 -5.66
C GLU A 125 15.20 -1.04 -5.00
N VAL A 126 15.86 -2.19 -4.85
CA VAL A 126 17.23 -2.23 -4.36
C VAL A 126 18.10 -1.66 -5.47
N LYS A 127 18.63 -0.45 -5.28
CA LYS A 127 19.58 0.17 -6.21
C LYS A 127 20.79 -0.74 -6.35
N ASN A 128 20.85 -1.48 -7.47
CA ASN A 128 21.95 -2.38 -7.76
C ASN A 128 22.70 -1.88 -9.01
N SER A 129 23.96 -1.49 -8.83
CA SER A 129 24.82 -0.98 -9.90
C SER A 129 25.32 -2.06 -10.87
N PHE A 130 25.06 -3.34 -10.57
CA PHE A 130 25.51 -4.47 -11.37
C PHE A 130 24.38 -5.21 -12.08
N ASP A 131 23.13 -4.76 -11.92
CA ASP A 131 21.99 -5.29 -12.66
C ASP A 131 21.49 -4.22 -13.64
N SER A 132 21.17 -4.63 -14.86
CA SER A 132 20.88 -3.72 -15.97
C SER A 132 19.54 -2.97 -15.82
N ASP A 133 18.83 -3.19 -14.71
CA ASP A 133 17.55 -2.59 -14.34
C ASP A 133 17.63 -1.65 -13.11
N GLY A 134 18.81 -1.43 -12.51
CA GLY A 134 18.98 -0.70 -11.25
C GLY A 134 18.87 0.83 -11.27
N CYS A 135 18.37 1.44 -12.35
CA CYS A 135 18.45 2.90 -12.58
C CYS A 135 17.13 3.53 -13.04
N LEU A 136 16.06 3.46 -12.24
CA LEU A 136 14.85 4.24 -12.54
C LEU A 136 14.40 5.21 -11.44
N LEU A 137 14.78 5.01 -10.17
CA LEU A 137 14.31 5.90 -9.10
C LEU A 137 15.06 7.25 -9.02
N SER A 138 16.28 7.37 -9.56
CA SER A 138 16.99 8.66 -9.56
C SER A 138 16.27 9.74 -10.37
N SER A 139 15.44 9.36 -11.35
CA SER A 139 14.73 10.32 -12.19
C SER A 139 13.40 10.79 -11.61
N LEU A 140 12.87 10.16 -10.55
CA LEU A 140 11.64 10.59 -9.87
C LEU A 140 11.92 11.42 -8.60
N GLU A 141 13.12 11.31 -8.03
CA GLU A 141 13.56 12.15 -6.90
C GLU A 141 14.04 13.55 -7.34
N GLU A 142 14.40 13.75 -8.62
CA GLU A 142 14.95 15.03 -9.10
C GLU A 142 13.91 16.14 -9.34
N GLU A 143 12.62 15.82 -9.48
CA GLU A 143 11.58 16.84 -9.73
C GLU A 143 11.01 17.48 -8.45
N GLU A 144 11.19 16.89 -7.26
CA GLU A 144 10.81 17.57 -6.00
C GLU A 144 11.90 18.52 -5.47
N VAL A 145 13.15 18.45 -5.96
CA VAL A 145 14.27 19.22 -5.38
C VAL A 145 14.60 20.51 -6.15
N LYS A 146 13.80 20.92 -7.15
CA LYS A 146 14.01 22.21 -7.86
C LYS A 146 13.11 23.38 -7.45
N SER A 147 12.18 23.20 -6.51
CA SER A 147 11.32 24.32 -6.04
C SER A 147 11.73 24.93 -4.70
N SER A 148 12.92 24.60 -4.20
CA SER A 148 13.42 25.14 -2.94
C SER A 148 14.92 25.32 -3.00
N ASP A 149 15.37 26.47 -3.53
CA ASP A 149 16.11 27.39 -2.66
C ASP A 149 16.35 28.81 -3.22
N CYS A 150 16.35 29.74 -2.25
CA CYS A 150 16.73 31.16 -2.22
C CYS A 150 15.71 32.17 -2.82
N LYS A 151 15.23 33.19 -2.08
CA LYS A 151 16.03 34.14 -1.28
C LYS A 151 15.34 34.58 0.03
N ILE A 152 16.15 34.61 1.09
CA ILE A 152 15.96 35.43 2.28
C ILE A 152 15.99 36.91 1.87
N VAL A 153 14.88 37.64 2.01
CA VAL A 153 14.88 39.10 2.22
C VAL A 153 13.75 39.43 3.20
N GLY A 154 14.11 40.18 4.23
CA GLY A 154 13.44 40.20 5.53
C GLY A 154 12.04 40.82 5.55
N TYR A 155 11.35 40.52 6.66
CA TYR A 155 10.22 41.31 7.11
C TYR A 155 10.44 41.76 8.54
N SER A 156 10.33 43.08 8.71
CA SER A 156 10.50 43.85 9.93
C SER A 156 9.36 43.59 10.91
N ILE A 157 9.72 43.39 12.17
CA ILE A 157 8.81 43.33 13.32
C ILE A 157 8.28 44.72 13.62
N ASN A 158 6.99 44.96 13.35
CA ASN A 158 6.29 46.15 13.84
C ASN A 158 5.66 45.81 15.20
N GLN A 159 6.29 46.27 16.28
CA GLN A 159 5.56 46.58 17.51
C GLN A 159 4.89 47.95 17.34
N THR A 160 3.68 48.14 17.89
CA THR A 160 3.29 49.22 18.84
C THR A 160 1.77 49.52 18.75
N THR A 161 1.19 49.79 19.94
CA THR A 161 -0.10 50.45 20.26
C THR A 161 -1.35 49.57 20.23
N GLY A 162 -2.25 49.58 21.22
CA GLY A 162 -2.31 50.42 22.40
C GLY A 162 -3.31 49.94 23.46
N SER A 163 -3.00 50.37 24.68
CA SER A 163 -3.91 50.93 25.70
C SER A 163 -5.21 50.18 26.04
N ARG A 164 -5.22 49.58 27.24
CA ARG A 164 -6.42 49.50 28.09
C ARG A 164 -6.11 50.10 29.46
N THR A 165 -6.78 51.21 29.75
CA THR A 165 -6.65 52.03 30.97
C THR A 165 -7.57 51.59 32.11
N ARG A 166 -7.09 51.84 33.34
CA ARG A 166 -7.76 52.07 34.66
C ARG A 166 -8.59 50.90 35.22
N ILE A 167 -8.52 50.61 36.52
CA ILE A 167 -9.06 51.42 37.62
C ILE A 167 -8.36 51.11 38.98
N THR A 168 -8.08 52.20 39.69
CA THR A 168 -7.85 52.52 41.12
C THR A 168 -7.79 51.45 42.22
N ASP A 169 -6.87 51.63 43.18
CA ASP A 169 -7.21 51.67 44.62
C ASP A 169 -6.17 52.42 45.48
N LYS A 170 -6.70 53.23 46.41
CA LYS A 170 -6.10 54.07 47.48
C LYS A 170 -5.61 55.48 47.14
#